data_AF-A0A967GUI1-F1
#
_entry.id   AF-A0A967GUI1-F1
#
_cell.length_a   1.000
_cell.length_b   1.000
_cell.length_c   1.000
_cell.angle_alpha   90.00
_cell.angle_beta   90.00
_cell.angle_gamma   90.00
#
_symmetry.space_group_name_H-M   'P 1'
#
loop_
_entity.id
_entity.type
_entity.pdbx_description
1 polymer ?
#
loop_
_entity_poly.entity_id
_entity_poly.type
_entity_poly.pdbx_seq_one_letter_code
_entity_poly.pdbx_strand_id
1 'polypeptide(L)'
;MKIGEKLQSIGPAIIVAAVVLGPGSILTSSRVGAQFGWLGFPVLAVAVVLMIGMVALSARLGVVYKGSLCDELSVRLGRALAIAVAAVLFLIVALFQSSNNIAVIGGLEPLFERADGSSPLAGAGSRIGIVMAVNALLLVCLYAMRSLYGLVERAMKALMLLMVIAFLVNFLTAMFGEEVERVAKAERPKDWLPLIGMVGTTFSVAGAFFQAYLVKEKGWG
;
A
#
# COMPACT_ATOMS: atom_id res chain seq x y z
N MET A 1 -0.84 -14.98 28.55
CA MET A 1 -0.96 -15.16 27.08
C MET A 1 0.21 -15.99 26.60
N LYS A 2 -0.07 -17.13 25.97
CA LYS A 2 0.98 -18.06 25.50
C LYS A 2 1.62 -17.50 24.23
N ILE A 3 2.91 -17.79 24.01
CA ILE A 3 3.70 -17.30 22.85
C ILE A 3 3.03 -17.63 21.51
N GLY A 4 2.29 -18.73 21.43
CA GLY A 4 1.50 -19.10 20.25
C GLY A 4 0.35 -18.14 19.91
N GLU A 5 -0.30 -17.53 20.90
CA GLU A 5 -1.35 -16.52 20.68
C GLU A 5 -0.77 -15.21 20.14
N LYS A 6 0.45 -14.84 20.57
CA LYS A 6 1.19 -13.71 19.99
C LYS A 6 1.52 -13.94 18.52
N LEU A 7 1.90 -15.17 18.11
CA LEU A 7 2.17 -15.46 16.70
C LEU A 7 0.90 -15.40 15.83
N GLN A 8 -0.23 -15.88 16.34
CA GLN A 8 -1.52 -15.75 15.64
C GLN A 8 -1.95 -14.28 15.49
N SER A 9 -1.50 -13.41 16.40
CA SER A 9 -1.80 -11.97 16.34
C SER A 9 -1.07 -11.19 15.23
N ILE A 10 0.04 -11.73 14.71
CA ILE A 10 0.91 -11.04 13.76
C ILE A 10 0.39 -11.13 12.30
N GLY A 11 -0.33 -12.20 11.96
CA GLY A 11 -0.78 -12.48 10.58
C GLY A 11 -1.62 -11.35 9.95
N PRO A 12 -2.75 -10.95 10.56
CA PRO A 12 -3.58 -9.83 10.10
C PRO A 12 -2.80 -8.52 9.98
N ALA A 13 -1.92 -8.23 10.95
CA ALA A 13 -1.13 -7.01 10.97
C ALA A 13 -0.14 -6.93 9.79
N ILE A 14 0.50 -8.03 9.43
CA ILE A 14 1.39 -8.09 8.25
C ILE A 14 0.60 -7.88 6.96
N ILE A 15 -0.59 -8.48 6.84
CA ILE A 15 -1.42 -8.34 5.64
C ILE A 15 -1.88 -6.88 5.48
N VAL A 16 -2.29 -6.21 6.56
CA VAL A 16 -2.64 -4.77 6.51
C VAL A 16 -1.43 -3.91 6.21
N ALA A 17 -0.28 -4.21 6.78
CA ALA A 17 0.97 -3.52 6.44
C ALA A 17 1.26 -3.66 4.93
N ALA A 18 1.05 -4.84 4.34
CA ALA A 18 1.25 -5.08 2.91
C ALA A 18 0.29 -4.27 2.02
N VAL A 19 -0.97 -4.17 2.44
CA VAL A 19 -2.01 -3.44 1.69
C VAL A 19 -1.74 -1.92 1.70
N VAL A 20 -1.12 -1.41 2.77
CA VAL A 20 -0.86 0.03 2.95
C VAL A 20 0.49 0.45 2.34
N LEU A 21 1.48 -0.44 2.35
CA LEU A 21 2.78 -0.25 1.69
C LEU A 21 2.72 -0.63 0.21
N GLY A 22 2.06 0.23 -0.57
CA GLY A 22 2.07 0.16 -2.03
C GLY A 22 3.25 0.88 -2.67
N PRO A 23 3.51 0.65 -3.97
CA PRO A 23 4.53 1.37 -4.74
C PRO A 23 4.29 2.89 -4.75
N GLY A 24 3.04 3.34 -4.71
CA GLY A 24 2.70 4.77 -4.57
C GLY A 24 3.22 5.39 -3.27
N SER A 25 3.07 4.69 -2.14
CA SER A 25 3.59 5.11 -0.83
C SER A 25 5.11 5.21 -0.85
N ILE A 26 5.78 4.28 -1.54
CA ILE A 26 7.24 4.27 -1.67
C ILE A 26 7.73 5.45 -2.52
N LEU A 27 7.11 5.68 -3.69
CA LEU A 27 7.46 6.78 -4.58
C LEU A 27 7.25 8.15 -3.92
N THR A 28 6.10 8.35 -3.26
CA THR A 28 5.80 9.60 -2.54
C THR A 28 6.73 9.81 -1.36
N SER A 29 7.01 8.78 -0.56
CA SER A 29 7.95 8.86 0.56
C SER A 29 9.38 9.16 0.09
N SER A 30 9.81 8.56 -1.01
CA SER A 30 11.13 8.81 -1.62
C SER A 30 11.25 10.25 -2.12
N ARG A 31 10.20 10.77 -2.78
CA ARG A 31 10.14 12.17 -3.22
C ARG A 31 10.19 13.15 -2.05
N VAL A 32 9.46 12.87 -0.97
CA VAL A 32 9.49 13.73 0.22
C VAL A 32 10.86 13.67 0.90
N GLY A 33 11.48 12.50 1.00
CA GLY A 33 12.85 12.37 1.50
C GLY A 33 13.85 13.18 0.68
N ALA A 34 13.71 13.19 -0.65
CA ALA A 34 14.57 13.97 -1.54
C ALA A 34 14.34 15.49 -1.44
N GLN A 35 13.09 15.95 -1.25
CA GLN A 35 12.74 17.38 -1.25
C GLN A 35 12.81 18.04 0.15
N PHE A 36 12.36 17.32 1.18
CA PHE A 36 12.24 17.83 2.55
C PHE A 36 13.33 17.29 3.48
N GLY A 37 14.02 16.21 3.09
CA GLY A 37 15.03 15.56 3.94
C GLY A 37 14.45 15.19 5.30
N TRP A 38 15.22 15.48 6.36
CA TRP A 38 14.82 15.21 7.75
C TRP A 38 13.58 16.00 8.21
N LEU A 39 13.22 17.10 7.56
CA LEU A 39 12.02 17.89 7.91
C LEU A 39 10.72 17.12 7.65
N GLY A 40 10.72 16.14 6.74
CA GLY A 40 9.55 15.29 6.48
C GLY A 40 9.34 14.21 7.55
N PHE A 41 10.36 13.88 8.34
CA PHE A 41 10.32 12.77 9.29
C PHE A 41 9.27 12.94 10.41
N PRO A 42 9.12 14.11 11.07
CA PRO A 42 8.08 14.29 12.09
C PRO A 42 6.67 14.08 11.53
N VAL A 43 6.41 14.53 10.30
CA VAL A 43 5.11 14.35 9.63
C VAL A 43 4.83 12.88 9.38
N LEU A 44 5.83 12.13 8.88
CA LEU A 44 5.74 10.68 8.72
C LEU A 44 5.48 9.97 10.06
N ALA A 45 6.21 10.35 11.12
CA ALA A 45 6.05 9.75 12.44
C ALA A 45 4.63 9.93 12.99
N VAL A 46 4.06 11.14 12.85
CA VAL A 46 2.66 11.40 13.23
C VAL A 46 1.68 10.55 12.41
N ALA A 47 1.87 10.47 11.08
CA ALA A 47 1.01 9.65 10.22
C ALA A 47 1.04 8.16 10.61
N VAL A 48 2.21 7.63 10.98
CA VAL A 48 2.37 6.26 11.47
C VAL A 48 1.63 6.05 12.80
N VAL A 49 1.77 6.97 13.76
CA VAL A 49 1.06 6.87 15.05
C VAL A 49 -0.45 6.88 14.85
N LEU A 50 -0.97 7.77 14.00
CA LEU A 50 -2.38 7.82 13.66
C LEU A 50 -2.85 6.52 12.99
N MET A 51 -2.04 5.96 12.09
CA MET A 51 -2.38 4.71 11.41
C MET A 51 -2.41 3.53 12.39
N ILE A 52 -1.45 3.44 13.32
CA ILE A 52 -1.45 2.42 14.39
C ILE A 52 -2.75 2.52 15.21
N GLY A 53 -3.14 3.73 15.60
CA GLY A 53 -4.40 3.97 16.32
C GLY A 53 -5.63 3.52 15.53
N MET A 54 -5.70 3.85 14.24
CA MET A 54 -6.82 3.46 13.37
C MET A 54 -6.90 1.95 13.13
N VAL A 55 -5.76 1.28 12.92
CA VAL A 55 -5.71 -0.18 12.75
C VAL A 55 -6.14 -0.87 14.05
N ALA A 56 -5.67 -0.39 15.22
CA ALA A 56 -6.08 -0.92 16.51
C ALA A 56 -7.59 -0.74 16.77
N LEU A 57 -8.13 0.43 16.43
CA LEU A 57 -9.56 0.70 16.51
C LEU A 57 -10.35 -0.24 15.60
N SER A 58 -9.99 -0.33 14.33
CA SER A 58 -10.67 -1.20 13.35
C SER A 58 -10.63 -2.68 13.76
N ALA A 59 -9.48 -3.16 14.23
CA ALA A 59 -9.36 -4.50 14.80
C ALA A 59 -10.36 -4.71 15.95
N ARG A 60 -10.42 -3.78 16.90
CA ARG A 60 -11.38 -3.84 18.02
C ARG A 60 -12.83 -3.86 17.55
N LEU A 61 -13.20 -3.07 16.54
CA LEU A 61 -14.55 -3.10 15.97
C LEU A 61 -14.86 -4.46 15.33
N GLY A 62 -13.88 -5.07 14.66
CA GLY A 62 -14.01 -6.41 14.06
C GLY A 62 -14.25 -7.53 15.07
N VAL A 63 -13.63 -7.45 16.25
CA VAL A 63 -13.84 -8.40 17.37
C VAL A 63 -15.18 -8.15 18.09
N VAL A 64 -15.50 -6.89 18.38
CA VAL A 64 -16.63 -6.55 19.26
C VAL A 64 -17.99 -6.70 18.55
N TYR A 65 -18.07 -6.35 17.27
CA TYR A 65 -19.35 -6.41 16.55
C TYR A 65 -19.63 -7.78 15.95
N LYS A 66 -20.89 -8.22 16.07
CA LYS A 66 -21.34 -9.50 15.49
C LYS A 66 -21.47 -9.42 13.96
N GLY A 67 -22.03 -8.34 13.43
CA GLY A 67 -22.14 -8.09 11.99
C GLY A 67 -20.84 -7.61 11.34
N SER A 68 -20.78 -7.52 10.01
CA SER A 68 -19.66 -6.85 9.35
C SER A 68 -19.68 -5.34 9.62
N LEU A 69 -18.56 -4.63 9.43
CA LEU A 69 -18.54 -3.18 9.57
C LEU A 69 -19.57 -2.50 8.65
N CYS A 70 -19.74 -3.00 7.42
CA CYS A 70 -20.76 -2.52 6.50
C CYS A 70 -22.19 -2.75 7.02
N ASP A 71 -22.46 -3.89 7.65
CA ASP A 71 -23.77 -4.18 8.23
C ASP A 71 -24.07 -3.21 9.39
N GLU A 72 -23.13 -3.08 10.33
CA GLU A 72 -23.26 -2.16 11.46
C GLU A 72 -23.43 -0.71 11.00
N LEU A 73 -22.74 -0.31 9.93
CA LEU A 73 -22.90 1.01 9.32
C LEU A 73 -24.31 1.20 8.77
N SER A 74 -24.83 0.22 8.02
CA SER A 74 -26.16 0.30 7.44
C SER A 74 -27.29 0.31 8.46
N VAL A 75 -27.14 -0.44 9.56
CA VAL A 75 -28.13 -0.55 10.64
C VAL A 75 -28.12 0.70 11.51
N ARG A 76 -26.95 1.25 11.85
CA ARG A 76 -26.83 2.37 12.79
C ARG A 76 -26.97 3.74 12.14
N LEU A 77 -26.46 3.91 10.92
CA LEU A 77 -26.43 5.20 10.22
C LEU A 77 -27.43 5.29 9.05
N GLY A 78 -28.11 4.18 8.75
CA GLY A 78 -29.05 4.10 7.64
C GLY A 78 -28.38 3.81 6.29
N ARG A 79 -29.17 3.24 5.37
CA ARG A 79 -28.69 2.75 4.07
C ARG A 79 -28.11 3.84 3.18
N ALA A 80 -28.69 5.05 3.17
CA ALA A 80 -28.21 6.14 2.32
C ALA A 80 -26.78 6.56 2.69
N LEU A 81 -26.50 6.74 3.97
CA LEU A 81 -25.17 7.12 4.44
C LEU A 81 -24.18 5.96 4.28
N ALA A 82 -24.60 4.71 4.49
CA ALA A 82 -23.76 3.55 4.24
C ALA A 82 -23.32 3.45 2.77
N ILE A 83 -24.22 3.73 1.82
CA ILE A 83 -23.88 3.78 0.38
C ILE A 83 -22.89 4.89 0.09
N ALA A 84 -23.07 6.08 0.67
CA ALA A 84 -22.14 7.19 0.49
C ALA A 84 -20.72 6.84 0.99
N VAL A 85 -20.61 6.24 2.18
CA VAL A 85 -19.33 5.76 2.72
C VAL A 85 -18.73 4.67 1.84
N ALA A 86 -19.54 3.71 1.38
CA ALA A 86 -19.08 2.66 0.47
C ALA A 86 -18.56 3.23 -0.86
N ALA A 87 -19.22 4.24 -1.42
CA ALA A 87 -18.77 4.93 -2.64
C ALA A 87 -17.42 5.63 -2.44
N VAL A 88 -17.23 6.31 -1.30
CA VAL A 88 -15.96 6.96 -0.94
C VAL A 88 -14.85 5.92 -0.77
N LEU A 89 -15.09 4.83 -0.03
CA LEU A 89 -14.13 3.75 0.14
C LEU A 89 -13.77 3.09 -1.19
N PHE A 90 -14.77 2.84 -2.05
CA PHE A 90 -14.56 2.30 -3.39
C PHE A 90 -13.67 3.20 -4.23
N LEU A 91 -13.92 4.52 -4.21
CA LEU A 91 -13.10 5.48 -4.95
C LEU A 91 -11.65 5.50 -4.44
N ILE A 92 -11.44 5.47 -3.13
CA ILE A 92 -10.10 5.41 -2.53
C ILE A 92 -9.35 4.14 -3.01
N VAL A 93 -10.01 2.98 -2.95
CA VAL A 93 -9.40 1.71 -3.39
C VAL A 93 -9.12 1.73 -4.90
N ALA A 94 -10.02 2.29 -5.71
CA ALA A 94 -9.81 2.43 -7.15
C ALA A 94 -8.60 3.34 -7.47
N LEU A 95 -8.42 4.43 -6.72
CA LEU A 95 -7.26 5.32 -6.86
C LEU A 95 -5.95 4.62 -6.44
N PHE A 96 -5.96 3.82 -5.36
CA PHE A 96 -4.83 2.98 -5.00
C PHE A 96 -4.49 1.95 -6.08
N GLN A 97 -5.51 1.33 -6.69
CA GLN A 97 -5.27 0.39 -7.78
C GLN A 97 -4.71 1.07 -9.04
N SER A 98 -5.10 2.31 -9.32
CA SER A 98 -4.47 3.11 -10.39
C SER A 98 -2.97 3.28 -10.15
N SER A 99 -2.56 3.58 -8.91
CA SER A 99 -1.14 3.65 -8.54
C SER A 99 -0.41 2.32 -8.73
N ASN A 100 -1.04 1.19 -8.41
CA ASN A 100 -0.46 -0.14 -8.64
C ASN A 100 -0.25 -0.41 -10.14
N ASN A 101 -1.21 -0.02 -10.98
CA ASN A 101 -1.10 -0.17 -12.43
C ASN A 101 0.04 0.68 -13.03
N ILE A 102 0.24 1.90 -12.53
CA ILE A 102 1.38 2.75 -12.94
C ILE A 102 2.71 2.06 -12.57
N ALA A 103 2.78 1.45 -11.38
CA ALA A 103 3.97 0.72 -10.96
C ALA A 103 4.26 -0.52 -11.82
N VAL A 104 3.21 -1.25 -12.23
CA VAL A 104 3.36 -2.38 -13.17
C VAL A 104 3.97 -1.92 -14.50
N ILE A 105 3.47 -0.80 -15.06
CA ILE A 105 4.04 -0.23 -16.29
C ILE A 105 5.50 0.17 -16.03
N GLY A 106 5.78 0.94 -14.98
CA GLY A 106 7.13 1.41 -14.68
C GLY A 106 8.15 0.30 -14.38
N GLY A 107 7.68 -0.86 -13.91
CA GLY A 107 8.53 -2.05 -13.73
C GLY A 107 8.75 -2.87 -15.00
N LEU A 108 7.78 -2.87 -15.92
CA LEU A 108 7.86 -3.62 -17.18
C LEU A 108 8.56 -2.82 -18.29
N GLU A 109 8.35 -1.51 -18.36
CA GLU A 109 8.87 -0.64 -19.42
C GLU A 109 10.38 -0.79 -19.64
N PRO A 110 11.24 -0.80 -18.59
CA PRO A 110 12.68 -1.01 -18.76
C PRO A 110 13.08 -2.39 -19.31
N LEU A 111 12.22 -3.42 -19.16
CA LEU A 111 12.50 -4.76 -19.67
C LEU A 111 12.26 -4.89 -21.17
N PHE A 112 11.52 -3.96 -21.77
CA PHE A 112 11.16 -3.96 -23.19
C PHE A 112 11.75 -2.76 -23.95
N GLU A 113 12.54 -1.93 -23.28
CA GLU A 113 13.36 -0.92 -23.94
C GLU A 113 14.40 -1.60 -24.84
N ARG A 114 14.38 -1.25 -26.13
CA ARG A 114 15.42 -1.67 -27.08
C ARG A 114 16.62 -0.74 -26.97
N ALA A 115 17.79 -1.21 -27.41
CA ALA A 115 19.05 -0.47 -27.38
C ALA A 115 18.99 0.92 -28.07
N ASP A 116 18.04 1.12 -29.00
CA ASP A 116 17.81 2.41 -29.68
C ASP A 116 16.95 3.40 -28.87
N GLY A 117 16.60 3.10 -27.62
CA GLY A 117 15.73 3.94 -26.79
C GLY A 117 14.27 3.99 -27.23
N SER A 118 13.91 3.28 -28.31
CA SER A 118 12.53 3.10 -28.75
C SER A 118 11.91 1.90 -28.02
N SER A 119 10.89 2.15 -27.21
CA SER A 119 10.06 1.07 -26.67
C SER A 119 8.84 0.87 -27.58
N PRO A 120 8.62 -0.33 -28.14
CA PRO A 120 7.38 -0.65 -28.86
C PRO A 120 6.13 -0.58 -27.96
N LEU A 121 6.33 -0.36 -26.66
CA LEU A 121 5.31 -0.23 -25.62
C LEU A 121 5.07 1.23 -25.17
N ALA A 122 5.70 2.22 -25.80
CA ALA A 122 5.54 3.64 -25.44
C ALA A 122 4.13 4.20 -25.72
N GLY A 123 3.38 3.56 -26.63
CA GLY A 123 2.04 4.01 -27.02
C GLY A 123 1.03 3.93 -25.87
N ALA A 124 0.18 4.94 -25.71
CA ALA A 124 -0.88 4.93 -24.70
C ALA A 124 -1.79 3.68 -24.81
N GLY A 125 -2.06 3.24 -26.05
CA GLY A 125 -2.86 2.02 -26.31
C GLY A 125 -2.19 0.72 -25.83
N SER A 126 -0.87 0.56 -26.02
CA SER A 126 -0.15 -0.63 -25.56
C SER A 126 0.01 -0.65 -24.04
N ARG A 127 0.22 0.50 -23.40
CA ARG A 127 0.21 0.63 -21.93
C ARG A 127 -1.12 0.22 -21.32
N ILE A 128 -2.23 0.71 -21.86
CA ILE A 128 -3.59 0.31 -21.42
C ILE A 128 -3.81 -1.18 -21.67
N GLY A 129 -3.41 -1.70 -22.84
CA GLY A 129 -3.51 -3.12 -23.18
C GLY A 129 -2.78 -4.03 -22.18
N ILE A 130 -1.55 -3.68 -21.79
CA ILE A 130 -0.77 -4.42 -20.79
C ILE A 130 -1.47 -4.41 -19.44
N VAL A 131 -1.90 -3.24 -18.96
CA VAL A 131 -2.60 -3.14 -17.68
C VAL A 131 -3.88 -3.97 -17.67
N MET A 132 -4.67 -3.91 -18.75
CA MET A 132 -5.88 -4.73 -18.88
C MET A 132 -5.55 -6.22 -18.89
N ALA A 133 -4.54 -6.65 -19.65
CA ALA A 133 -4.13 -8.05 -19.72
C ALA A 133 -3.64 -8.57 -18.35
N VAL A 134 -2.81 -7.80 -17.64
CA VAL A 134 -2.32 -8.17 -16.31
C VAL A 134 -3.48 -8.25 -15.31
N ASN A 135 -4.37 -7.26 -15.26
CA ASN A 135 -5.51 -7.30 -14.34
C ASN A 135 -6.49 -8.44 -14.68
N ALA A 136 -6.74 -8.72 -15.96
CA ALA A 136 -7.57 -9.85 -16.38
C ALA A 136 -6.94 -11.19 -15.99
N LEU A 137 -5.63 -11.35 -16.22
CA LEU A 137 -4.88 -12.54 -15.80
C LEU A 137 -4.96 -12.74 -14.29
N LEU A 138 -4.75 -11.67 -13.49
CA LEU A 138 -4.86 -11.72 -12.03
C LEU A 138 -6.26 -12.12 -11.58
N LEU A 139 -7.31 -11.57 -12.21
CA LEU A 139 -8.70 -11.88 -11.89
C LEU A 139 -9.02 -13.35 -12.19
N VAL A 140 -8.64 -13.85 -13.37
CA VAL A 140 -8.82 -15.27 -13.74
C VAL A 140 -8.04 -16.18 -12.80
N CYS A 141 -6.78 -15.86 -12.52
CA CYS A 141 -5.91 -16.61 -11.63
C CYS A 141 -6.51 -16.73 -10.22
N LEU A 142 -7.01 -15.62 -9.67
CA LEU A 142 -7.56 -15.57 -8.32
C LEU A 142 -8.91 -16.30 -8.20
N TYR A 143 -9.79 -16.20 -9.21
CA TYR A 143 -11.09 -16.87 -9.20
C TYR A 143 -11.02 -18.35 -9.59
N ALA A 144 -10.12 -18.74 -10.50
CA ALA A 144 -10.01 -20.12 -10.97
C ALA A 144 -9.25 -21.03 -10.00
N MET A 145 -8.30 -20.50 -9.22
CA MET A 145 -7.40 -21.33 -8.41
C MET A 145 -7.49 -21.01 -6.91
N ARG A 146 -8.41 -21.72 -6.22
CA ARG A 146 -8.58 -21.62 -4.75
C ARG A 146 -7.32 -21.98 -3.95
N SER A 147 -6.44 -22.82 -4.49
CA SER A 147 -5.19 -23.24 -3.82
C SER A 147 -4.07 -22.19 -3.87
N LEU A 148 -4.18 -21.17 -4.74
CA LEU A 148 -3.13 -20.14 -4.87
C LEU A 148 -3.12 -19.15 -3.71
N TYR A 149 -4.21 -18.99 -2.98
CA TYR A 149 -4.26 -17.99 -1.90
C TYR A 149 -3.11 -18.16 -0.89
N GLY A 150 -2.84 -19.41 -0.49
CA GLY A 150 -1.73 -19.72 0.43
C GLY A 150 -0.33 -19.57 -0.20
N LEU A 151 -0.21 -19.63 -1.52
CA LEU A 151 1.05 -19.37 -2.24
C LEU A 151 1.26 -17.86 -2.40
N VAL A 152 0.21 -17.13 -2.78
CA VAL A 152 0.20 -15.67 -2.90
C VAL A 152 0.51 -15.02 -1.56
N GLU A 153 -0.09 -15.48 -0.46
CA GLU A 153 0.22 -14.96 0.87
C GLU A 153 1.71 -15.16 1.24
N ARG A 154 2.28 -16.33 0.92
CA ARG A 154 3.71 -16.62 1.14
C ARG A 154 4.60 -15.74 0.26
N ALA A 155 4.26 -15.59 -1.01
CA ALA A 155 4.98 -14.74 -1.95
C ALA A 155 4.94 -13.26 -1.51
N MET A 156 3.79 -12.75 -1.08
CA MET A 156 3.65 -11.38 -0.57
C MET A 156 4.54 -11.12 0.65
N LYS A 157 4.58 -12.05 1.61
CA LYS A 157 5.48 -11.95 2.77
C LYS A 157 6.96 -11.93 2.36
N ALA A 158 7.35 -12.80 1.42
CA ALA A 158 8.72 -12.86 0.92
C ALA A 158 9.12 -11.58 0.17
N LEU A 159 8.27 -11.08 -0.72
CA LEU A 159 8.51 -9.84 -1.47
C LEU A 159 8.56 -8.62 -0.55
N MET A 160 7.70 -8.56 0.46
CA MET A 160 7.75 -7.50 1.47
C MET A 160 9.07 -7.55 2.24
N LEU A 161 9.50 -8.72 2.72
CA LEU A 161 10.75 -8.85 3.44
C LEU A 161 11.94 -8.43 2.57
N LEU A 162 11.96 -8.86 1.31
CA LEU A 162 12.96 -8.46 0.32
C LEU A 162 12.98 -6.93 0.17
N MET A 163 11.82 -6.30 0.05
CA MET A 163 11.69 -4.84 -0.06
C MET A 163 12.26 -4.13 1.17
N VAL A 164 11.93 -4.58 2.38
CA VAL A 164 12.49 -4.00 3.62
C VAL A 164 14.01 -4.13 3.66
N ILE A 165 14.56 -5.29 3.30
CA ILE A 165 16.01 -5.51 3.25
C ILE A 165 16.66 -4.58 2.21
N ALA A 166 16.09 -4.46 1.01
CA ALA A 166 16.62 -3.58 -0.03
C ALA A 166 16.64 -2.11 0.40
N PHE A 167 15.56 -1.63 1.02
CA PHE A 167 15.51 -0.27 1.56
C PHE A 167 16.47 -0.05 2.72
N LEU A 168 16.66 -1.06 3.59
CA LEU A 168 17.61 -0.98 4.69
C LEU A 168 19.05 -0.89 4.16
N VAL A 169 19.42 -1.72 3.18
CA VAL A 169 20.73 -1.63 2.52
C VAL A 169 20.91 -0.25 1.90
N ASN A 170 19.92 0.24 1.14
CA ASN A 170 19.97 1.58 0.53
C ASN A 170 20.08 2.71 1.57
N PHE A 171 19.43 2.57 2.72
CA PHE A 171 19.54 3.52 3.82
C PHE A 171 20.93 3.50 4.45
N LEU A 172 21.48 2.32 4.73
CA LEU A 172 22.82 2.17 5.30
C LEU A 172 23.89 2.69 4.34
N THR A 173 23.78 2.42 3.04
CA THR A 173 24.71 2.97 2.04
C THR A 173 24.59 4.49 1.95
N ALA A 174 23.38 5.06 2.04
CA ALA A 174 23.18 6.50 2.05
C ALA A 174 23.67 7.20 3.33
N MET A 175 23.68 6.50 4.47
CA MET A 175 24.12 7.03 5.77
C MET A 175 25.63 6.90 6.01
N PHE A 176 26.24 5.81 5.53
CA PHE A 176 27.65 5.47 5.81
C PHE A 176 28.56 5.51 4.57
N GLY A 177 28.02 5.65 3.36
CA GLY A 177 28.80 5.86 2.15
C GLY A 177 29.43 7.25 2.08
N GLU A 178 30.45 7.42 1.24
CA GLU A 178 30.98 8.75 0.92
C GLU A 178 29.86 9.65 0.38
N GLU A 179 29.88 10.93 0.76
CA GLU A 179 28.98 11.93 0.18
C GLU A 179 29.22 11.97 -1.33
N VAL A 180 28.41 11.24 -2.10
CA VAL A 180 28.27 11.47 -3.52
C VAL A 180 27.84 12.91 -3.65
N GLU A 181 28.76 13.76 -4.12
CA GLU A 181 28.60 15.19 -4.31
C GLU A 181 27.22 15.43 -4.93
N ARG A 182 26.26 15.88 -4.11
CA ARG A 182 24.86 15.98 -4.54
C ARG A 182 24.79 17.10 -5.56
N VAL A 183 24.81 16.74 -6.85
CA VAL A 183 24.65 17.65 -8.00
C VAL A 183 23.32 18.42 -7.98
N ALA A 184 22.40 18.17 -7.05
CA ALA A 184 21.17 18.95 -6.90
C ALA A 184 21.35 20.20 -6.00
N LYS A 185 22.30 21.08 -6.30
CA LYS A 185 22.22 22.50 -5.91
C LYS A 185 21.22 23.21 -6.83
N ALA A 186 19.95 22.90 -6.65
CA ALA A 186 18.88 23.78 -7.08
C ALA A 186 17.84 23.76 -5.96
N GLU A 187 17.72 24.86 -5.24
CA GLU A 187 16.60 25.13 -4.35
C GLU A 187 15.31 25.16 -5.18
N ARG A 188 14.81 23.96 -5.55
CA ARG A 188 13.50 23.83 -6.16
C ARG A 188 12.47 24.23 -5.11
N PRO A 189 11.44 25.00 -5.47
CA PRO A 189 10.36 25.32 -4.54
C PRO A 189 9.81 24.01 -3.96
N LYS A 190 9.66 23.97 -2.64
CA LYS A 190 9.17 22.80 -1.92
C LYS A 190 7.72 22.54 -2.34
N ASP A 191 7.52 21.49 -3.12
CA ASP A 191 6.20 21.02 -3.50
C ASP A 191 5.57 20.30 -2.30
N TRP A 192 4.42 20.77 -1.85
CA TRP A 192 3.71 20.19 -0.70
C TRP A 192 2.86 18.98 -1.10
N LEU A 193 2.61 18.79 -2.40
CA LEU A 193 1.76 17.71 -2.89
C LEU A 193 2.31 16.32 -2.55
N PRO A 194 3.63 16.03 -2.69
CA PRO A 194 4.21 14.77 -2.22
C PRO A 194 4.08 14.55 -0.72
N LEU A 195 4.16 15.61 0.10
CA LEU A 195 4.01 15.53 1.56
C LEU A 195 2.57 15.11 1.93
N ILE A 196 1.58 15.76 1.33
CA ILE A 196 0.16 15.42 1.53
C ILE A 196 -0.13 14.00 1.02
N GLY A 197 0.43 13.64 -0.14
CA GLY A 197 0.32 12.29 -0.70
C GLY A 197 0.92 11.22 0.21
N MET A 198 2.08 11.48 0.81
CA MET A 198 2.69 10.57 1.79
C MET A 198 1.80 10.41 3.03
N VAL A 199 1.25 11.49 3.57
CA VAL A 199 0.33 11.42 4.72
C VAL A 199 -0.91 10.61 4.36
N GLY A 200 -1.55 10.86 3.22
CA GLY A 200 -2.76 10.15 2.79
C GLY A 200 -2.53 8.66 2.50
N THR A 201 -1.35 8.29 2.01
CA THR A 201 -0.98 6.89 1.75
C THR A 201 -0.51 6.14 3.00
N THR A 202 0.06 6.85 3.98
CA THR A 202 0.51 6.28 5.27
C THR A 202 -0.66 6.13 6.25
N PHE A 203 -1.49 7.17 6.37
CA PHE A 203 -2.69 7.20 7.21
C PHE A 203 -3.92 6.79 6.39
N SER A 204 -3.98 5.52 6.00
CA SER A 204 -5.06 5.01 5.15
C SER A 204 -6.25 4.48 5.96
N VAL A 205 -7.34 5.25 5.97
CA VAL A 205 -8.62 4.80 6.58
C VAL A 205 -9.17 3.57 5.86
N ALA A 206 -9.05 3.50 4.53
CA ALA A 206 -9.48 2.34 3.76
C ALA A 206 -8.67 1.08 4.10
N GLY A 207 -7.34 1.23 4.26
CA GLY A 207 -6.48 0.14 4.71
C GLY A 207 -6.82 -0.32 6.13
N ALA A 208 -7.10 0.63 7.04
CA ALA A 208 -7.55 0.30 8.39
C ALA A 208 -8.91 -0.40 8.37
N PHE A 209 -9.86 0.01 7.53
CA PHE A 209 -11.19 -0.60 7.43
C PHE A 209 -11.12 -2.10 7.10
N PHE A 210 -10.17 -2.51 6.26
CA PHE A 210 -9.95 -3.92 5.91
C PHE A 210 -9.51 -4.78 7.12
N GLN A 211 -8.84 -4.19 8.11
CA GLN A 211 -8.36 -4.91 9.30
C GLN A 211 -9.48 -5.62 10.07
N ALA A 212 -10.65 -5.01 10.21
CA ALA A 212 -11.76 -5.62 10.94
C ALA A 212 -12.22 -6.94 10.31
N TYR A 213 -12.16 -7.05 8.98
CA TYR A 213 -12.52 -8.26 8.25
C TYR A 213 -11.47 -9.36 8.44
N LEU A 214 -10.18 -9.01 8.39
CA LEU A 214 -9.10 -9.97 8.62
C LEU A 214 -9.14 -10.56 10.03
N VAL A 215 -9.37 -9.72 11.03
CA VAL A 215 -9.48 -10.11 12.44
C VAL A 215 -10.68 -11.06 12.62
N LYS A 216 -11.80 -10.79 11.96
CA LYS A 216 -12.99 -11.66 11.97
C LYS A 216 -12.77 -12.97 11.24
N GLU A 217 -12.12 -12.97 10.08
CA GLU A 217 -11.78 -14.18 9.31
C GLU A 217 -10.84 -15.10 10.11
N LYS A 218 -9.90 -14.52 10.87
CA LYS A 218 -9.01 -15.28 11.74
C LYS A 218 -9.63 -15.68 13.08
N GLY A 219 -10.89 -15.33 13.34
CA GLY A 219 -11.59 -15.71 14.57
C GLY A 219 -10.97 -15.11 15.83
N TRP A 220 -10.46 -13.89 15.77
CA TRP A 220 -10.10 -13.17 16.99
C TRP A 220 -11.40 -12.75 17.68
N GLY A 221 -11.84 -13.51 18.68
CA GLY A 221 -13.08 -13.26 19.40
C GLY A 221 -13.73 -14.53 19.91
#